data_AF-A0A953B218-F1
#
_entry.id   AF-A0A953B218-F1
#
_cell.length_a   1.000
_cell.length_b   1.000
_cell.length_c   1.000
_cell.angle_alpha   90.00
_cell.angle_beta   90.00
_cell.angle_gamma   90.00
#
_symmetry.space_group_name_H-M   'P 1'
#
loop_
_entity.id
_entity.type
_entity.pdbx_description
1 polymer ?
#
loop_
_entity_poly.entity_id
_entity_poly.type
_entity_poly.pdbx_seq_one_letter_code
_entity_poly.pdbx_strand_id
1 'polypeptide(L)'
;MRLAHNTIDRRRGTTPEEGGLYFVDEDWTHAVCPRRDIYVRTAAPREEIEKRFAAIGEAGYGRDATWGRGRFAVEAVEAATALDAHAGSRRVSLSHGTITGNMADVRYRLVTHYGKLGQAMAAAGTRPCRPFKLPVVLTRPGATFRPAGPGPFGALLAGVHQDRPEVRHDARHVAIPYTEVEST
;
A
#
# COMPACT_ATOMS: atom_id res chain seq x y z
N MET A 1 -1.19 -12.89 15.80
CA MET A 1 -0.70 -13.32 17.13
C MET A 1 0.27 -12.27 17.64
N ARG A 2 0.24 -11.94 18.93
CA ARG A 2 1.10 -10.89 19.51
C ARG A 2 2.36 -11.53 20.06
N LEU A 3 3.50 -11.29 19.43
CA LEU A 3 4.80 -11.83 19.84
C LEU A 3 5.59 -10.76 20.58
N ALA A 4 6.13 -11.14 21.74
CA ALA A 4 6.91 -10.25 22.57
C ALA A 4 8.39 -10.39 22.20
N HIS A 5 8.99 -9.29 21.77
CA HIS A 5 10.41 -9.21 21.48
C HIS A 5 11.12 -8.46 22.62
N ASN A 6 12.23 -9.03 23.09
CA ASN A 6 13.11 -8.38 24.06
C ASN A 6 14.35 -7.81 23.37
N THR A 7 14.67 -6.55 23.67
CA THR A 7 15.94 -5.93 23.29
C THR A 7 16.95 -6.17 24.42
N ILE A 8 18.06 -6.84 24.12
CA ILE A 8 19.12 -7.10 25.11
C ILE A 8 20.25 -6.09 24.92
N ASP A 9 20.67 -5.42 26.00
CA ASP A 9 21.87 -4.59 26.00
C ASP A 9 23.12 -5.49 26.00
N ARG A 10 23.76 -5.58 24.84
CA ARG A 10 24.96 -6.39 24.59
C ARG A 10 26.20 -5.96 25.40
N ARG A 11 26.18 -4.79 26.06
CA ARG A 11 27.26 -4.38 26.98
C ARG A 11 27.06 -4.87 28.42
N ARG A 12 25.80 -5.06 28.85
CA ARG A 12 25.46 -5.45 30.23
C ARG A 12 24.92 -6.88 30.35
N GLY A 13 24.55 -7.51 29.24
CA GLY A 13 23.92 -8.83 29.23
C GLY A 13 22.51 -8.84 29.81
N THR A 14 21.91 -7.66 30.03
CA THR A 14 20.59 -7.49 30.65
C THR A 14 19.61 -6.82 29.70
N THR A 15 18.32 -7.05 29.93
CA THR A 15 17.25 -6.28 29.31
C THR A 15 17.22 -4.87 29.94
N PRO A 16 17.09 -3.77 29.16
CA PRO A 16 16.96 -2.41 29.70
C PRO A 16 15.78 -2.29 30.68
N GLU A 17 15.97 -1.54 31.78
CA GLU A 17 14.96 -1.36 32.85
C GLU A 17 13.64 -0.74 32.33
N GLU A 18 13.68 0.02 31.24
CA GLU A 18 12.52 0.54 30.53
C GLU A 18 12.62 0.29 29.01
N GLY A 19 11.50 -0.04 28.36
CA GLY A 19 11.41 -0.13 26.90
C GLY A 19 12.04 -1.36 26.25
N GLY A 20 12.52 -2.34 27.03
CA GLY A 20 13.11 -3.57 26.51
C GLY A 20 12.13 -4.52 25.83
N LEU A 21 10.85 -4.48 26.20
CA LEU A 21 9.80 -5.34 25.67
C LEU A 21 8.93 -4.58 24.66
N TYR A 22 8.95 -4.99 23.39
CA TYR A 22 8.02 -4.48 22.40
C TYR A 22 7.18 -5.62 21.81
N PHE A 23 5.91 -5.33 21.58
CA PHE A 23 4.98 -6.29 20.99
C PHE A 23 4.90 -6.06 19.49
N VAL A 24 5.05 -7.14 18.73
CA VAL A 24 4.80 -7.14 17.30
C VAL A 24 3.52 -7.92 17.05
N ASP A 25 2.56 -7.27 16.40
CA ASP A 25 1.39 -7.97 15.87
C ASP A 25 1.80 -8.66 14.57
N GLU A 26 1.79 -9.99 14.60
CA GLU A 26 2.11 -10.81 13.45
C GLU A 26 0.84 -11.33 12.79
N ASP A 27 0.76 -11.10 11.49
CA ASP A 27 -0.24 -11.70 10.63
C ASP A 27 0.19 -13.11 10.21
N TRP A 28 -0.37 -14.11 10.91
CA TRP A 28 -0.19 -15.52 10.62
C TRP A 28 -1.30 -16.07 9.69
N THR A 29 -2.14 -15.22 9.10
CA THR A 29 -3.20 -15.70 8.21
C THR A 29 -2.66 -16.44 7.00
N HIS A 30 -1.40 -16.23 6.62
CA HIS A 30 -0.73 -17.05 5.60
C HIS A 30 -0.64 -18.54 5.96
N ALA A 31 -0.58 -18.90 7.25
CA ALA A 31 -0.56 -20.31 7.67
C ALA A 31 -1.90 -21.01 7.46
N VAL A 32 -3.00 -20.23 7.36
CA VAL A 32 -4.37 -20.74 7.20
C VAL A 32 -4.87 -20.53 5.76
N CYS A 33 -4.50 -19.41 5.15
CA CYS A 33 -4.83 -19.03 3.77
C CYS A 33 -3.54 -18.49 3.13
N PRO A 34 -2.66 -19.37 2.63
CA PRO A 34 -1.34 -18.99 2.13
C PRO A 34 -1.40 -18.19 0.84
N ARG A 35 -2.49 -18.33 0.08
CA ARG A 35 -2.66 -17.69 -1.22
C ARG A 35 -3.39 -16.36 -1.07
N ARG A 36 -2.86 -15.33 -1.73
CA ARG A 36 -3.40 -13.97 -1.75
C ARG A 36 -3.34 -13.44 -3.16
N ASP A 37 -4.43 -12.83 -3.60
CA ASP A 37 -4.49 -12.13 -4.87
C ASP A 37 -4.15 -10.65 -4.67
N ILE A 38 -3.29 -10.13 -5.55
CA ILE A 38 -2.93 -8.72 -5.60
C ILE A 38 -3.34 -8.19 -6.96
N TYR A 39 -4.17 -7.16 -6.97
CA TYR A 39 -4.62 -6.51 -8.20
C TYR A 39 -3.87 -5.20 -8.43
N VAL A 40 -3.32 -5.04 -9.63
CA VAL A 40 -2.59 -3.84 -10.05
C VAL A 40 -3.15 -3.35 -11.37
N ARG A 41 -3.45 -2.05 -11.46
CA ARG A 41 -3.78 -1.39 -12.73
C ARG A 41 -2.53 -0.71 -13.27
N THR A 42 -2.03 -1.16 -14.41
CA THR A 42 -0.73 -0.74 -14.96
C THR A 42 -0.74 -0.81 -16.48
N ALA A 43 0.12 0.00 -17.11
CA ALA A 43 0.44 -0.10 -18.53
C ALA A 43 1.73 -0.92 -18.78
N ALA A 44 2.44 -1.30 -17.71
CA ALA A 44 3.64 -2.13 -17.82
C ALA A 44 3.26 -3.55 -18.31
N PRO A 45 4.11 -4.18 -19.14
CA PRO A 45 3.87 -5.52 -19.63
C PRO A 45 3.94 -6.55 -18.49
N ARG A 46 3.30 -7.70 -18.70
CA ARG A 46 3.16 -8.76 -17.69
C ARG A 46 4.52 -9.21 -17.14
N GLU A 47 5.49 -9.40 -18.02
CA GLU A 47 6.82 -9.91 -17.66
C GLU A 47 7.56 -8.93 -16.73
N GLU A 48 7.34 -7.63 -16.91
CA GLU A 48 7.93 -6.61 -16.05
C GLU A 48 7.30 -6.65 -14.65
N ILE A 49 5.99 -6.82 -14.57
CA ILE A 49 5.28 -6.95 -13.28
C ILE A 49 5.74 -8.20 -12.56
N GLU A 50 5.80 -9.34 -13.24
CA GLU A 50 6.28 -10.60 -12.68
C GLU A 50 7.70 -10.47 -12.13
N LYS A 51 8.63 -9.94 -12.92
CA LYS A 51 10.02 -9.71 -12.49
C LYS A 51 10.11 -8.79 -11.27
N ARG A 52 9.35 -7.68 -11.25
CA ARG A 52 9.35 -6.73 -10.13
C ARG A 52 8.78 -7.36 -8.87
N PHE A 53 7.67 -8.10 -8.98
CA PHE A 53 7.06 -8.76 -7.82
C PHE A 53 7.91 -9.91 -7.30
N ALA A 54 8.55 -10.69 -8.17
CA ALA A 54 9.50 -11.72 -7.75
C ALA A 54 10.66 -11.11 -6.93
N ALA A 55 11.25 -10.02 -7.42
CA ALA A 55 12.30 -9.31 -6.69
C ALA A 55 11.83 -8.77 -5.32
N ILE A 56 10.59 -8.26 -5.23
CA ILE A 56 9.99 -7.83 -3.95
C ILE A 56 9.78 -9.04 -3.03
N GLY A 57 9.30 -10.17 -3.56
CA GLY A 57 9.07 -11.40 -2.81
C GLY A 57 10.35 -11.98 -2.23
N GLU A 58 11.47 -11.92 -2.96
CA GLU A 58 12.78 -12.36 -2.48
C GLU A 58 13.35 -11.42 -1.40
N ALA A 59 13.27 -10.10 -1.63
CA ALA A 59 13.75 -9.08 -0.70
C ALA A 59 12.92 -9.00 0.59
N GLY A 60 11.64 -9.38 0.52
CA GLY A 60 10.66 -9.25 1.58
C GLY A 60 9.95 -7.89 1.57
N TYR A 61 8.64 -7.90 1.80
CA TYR A 61 7.80 -6.70 1.85
C TYR A 61 7.39 -6.33 3.28
N GLY A 62 7.44 -5.03 3.60
CA GLY A 62 6.91 -4.49 4.85
C GLY A 62 7.95 -4.34 5.97
N ARG A 63 7.48 -4.33 7.22
CA ARG A 63 8.33 -4.16 8.40
C ARG A 63 9.17 -5.43 8.60
N ASP A 64 10.44 -5.25 8.94
CA ASP A 64 11.40 -6.32 9.24
C ASP A 64 11.70 -7.30 8.09
N ALA A 65 11.60 -6.85 6.83
CA ALA A 65 12.07 -7.59 5.66
C ALA A 65 13.53 -8.08 5.80
N THR A 66 14.39 -7.27 6.46
CA THR A 66 15.78 -7.63 6.76
C THR A 66 15.93 -8.80 7.74
N TRP A 67 14.88 -9.14 8.50
CA TRP A 67 14.82 -10.31 9.38
C TRP A 67 14.17 -11.52 8.70
N GLY A 68 13.99 -11.47 7.37
CA GLY A 68 13.40 -12.55 6.58
C GLY A 68 11.88 -12.53 6.49
N ARG A 69 11.21 -11.47 6.98
CA ARG A 69 9.74 -11.35 6.94
C ARG A 69 9.22 -10.84 5.60
N GLY A 70 7.94 -11.08 5.35
CA GLY A 70 7.23 -10.54 4.18
C GLY A 70 7.69 -11.12 2.85
N ARG A 71 8.41 -12.24 2.88
CA ARG A 71 8.75 -13.00 1.67
C ARG A 71 7.53 -13.70 1.13
N PHE A 72 7.42 -13.76 -0.18
CA PHE A 72 6.36 -14.48 -0.88
C PHE A 72 6.89 -14.96 -2.24
N ALA A 73 6.22 -15.95 -2.82
CA ALA A 73 6.44 -16.38 -4.18
C ALA A 73 5.26 -15.93 -5.04
N VAL A 74 5.55 -15.54 -6.28
CA VAL A 74 4.51 -15.25 -7.28
C VAL A 74 4.14 -16.58 -7.93
N GLU A 75 2.91 -17.05 -7.70
CA GLU A 75 2.42 -18.29 -8.34
C GLU A 75 2.00 -18.06 -9.79
N ALA A 76 1.32 -16.94 -10.07
CA ALA A 76 0.84 -16.58 -11.40
C ALA A 76 0.67 -15.06 -11.53
N VAL A 77 0.81 -14.56 -12.76
CA VAL A 77 0.44 -13.19 -13.14
C VAL A 77 -0.49 -13.25 -14.33
N GLU A 78 -1.73 -12.82 -14.13
CA GLU A 78 -2.80 -12.96 -15.12
C GLU A 78 -3.54 -11.64 -15.32
N ALA A 79 -4.13 -11.47 -16.52
CA ALA A 79 -4.96 -10.31 -16.80
C ALA A 79 -6.35 -10.52 -16.19
N ALA A 80 -6.72 -9.67 -15.23
CA ALA A 80 -8.02 -9.75 -14.55
C ALA A 80 -9.13 -8.98 -15.32
N THR A 81 -9.38 -9.34 -16.59
CA THR A 81 -10.36 -8.64 -17.45
C THR A 81 -11.79 -8.71 -16.94
N ALA A 82 -12.15 -9.78 -16.24
CA ALA A 82 -13.48 -9.97 -15.65
C ALA A 82 -13.86 -8.85 -14.65
N LEU A 83 -12.89 -8.28 -13.95
CA LEU A 83 -13.13 -7.17 -13.01
C LEU A 83 -13.56 -5.88 -13.70
N ASP A 84 -13.24 -5.71 -14.99
CA ASP A 84 -13.64 -4.55 -15.78
C ASP A 84 -14.85 -4.85 -16.70
N ALA A 85 -15.32 -6.10 -16.75
CA ALA A 85 -16.34 -6.57 -17.71
C ALA A 85 -17.80 -6.23 -17.33
N HIS A 86 -18.03 -5.51 -16.23
CA HIS A 86 -19.38 -5.12 -15.79
C HIS A 86 -19.80 -3.77 -16.40
N ALA A 87 -21.04 -3.68 -16.90
CA ALA A 87 -21.59 -2.48 -17.55
C ALA A 87 -22.09 -1.38 -16.56
N GLY A 88 -21.61 -1.40 -15.31
CA GLY A 88 -22.06 -0.51 -14.25
C GLY A 88 -21.75 0.96 -14.51
N SER A 89 -22.71 1.84 -14.25
CA SER A 89 -22.56 3.30 -14.41
C SER A 89 -21.77 3.97 -13.28
N ARG A 90 -21.45 3.23 -12.21
CA ARG A 90 -20.63 3.70 -11.09
C ARG A 90 -19.38 2.86 -10.94
N ARG A 91 -18.42 3.41 -10.22
CA ARG A 91 -17.15 2.79 -9.89
C ARG A 91 -17.02 2.65 -8.38
N VAL A 92 -16.50 1.52 -7.90
CA VAL A 92 -16.09 1.31 -6.51
C VAL A 92 -14.57 1.13 -6.47
N SER A 93 -13.90 1.81 -5.55
CA SER A 93 -12.46 1.69 -5.40
C SER A 93 -12.06 0.55 -4.48
N LEU A 94 -11.07 -0.22 -4.89
CA LEU A 94 -10.41 -1.29 -4.15
C LEU A 94 -9.13 -0.81 -3.44
N SER A 95 -8.75 0.46 -3.60
CA SER A 95 -7.54 1.03 -3.04
C SER A 95 -7.81 2.34 -2.29
N HIS A 96 -6.82 2.79 -1.55
CA HIS A 96 -6.80 4.17 -1.07
C HIS A 96 -6.53 5.12 -2.24
N GLY A 97 -7.16 6.29 -2.25
CA GLY A 97 -6.97 7.24 -3.33
C GLY A 97 -7.43 8.66 -3.01
N THR A 98 -7.12 9.59 -3.90
CA THR A 98 -7.58 10.98 -3.81
C THR A 98 -8.70 11.25 -4.82
N ILE A 99 -9.51 12.26 -4.54
CA ILE A 99 -10.61 12.67 -5.42
C ILE A 99 -10.08 13.66 -6.46
N THR A 100 -10.38 13.41 -7.73
CA THR A 100 -10.02 14.27 -8.87
C THR A 100 -11.27 14.71 -9.64
N GLY A 101 -11.14 15.73 -10.50
CA GLY A 101 -12.28 16.34 -11.20
C GLY A 101 -13.08 15.41 -12.13
N ASN A 102 -12.52 14.25 -12.51
CA ASN A 102 -13.19 13.21 -13.29
C ASN A 102 -14.00 12.22 -12.41
N MET A 103 -14.21 12.52 -11.13
CA MET A 103 -14.97 11.70 -10.19
C MET A 103 -16.16 12.52 -9.66
N ALA A 104 -17.36 12.23 -10.16
CA ALA A 104 -18.60 12.87 -9.74
C ALA A 104 -19.35 12.03 -8.67
N ASP A 105 -20.25 12.66 -7.92
CA ASP A 105 -21.09 12.03 -6.90
C ASP A 105 -20.32 11.10 -5.94
N VAL A 106 -19.16 11.54 -5.47
CA VAL A 106 -18.26 10.68 -4.69
C VAL A 106 -18.83 10.45 -3.29
N ARG A 107 -18.91 9.18 -2.88
CA ARG A 107 -19.24 8.75 -1.51
C ARG A 107 -18.04 8.02 -0.95
N TYR A 108 -17.55 8.44 0.21
CA TYR A 108 -16.28 7.93 0.74
C TYR A 108 -16.20 8.08 2.25
N ARG A 109 -15.23 7.38 2.83
CA ARG A 109 -14.71 7.62 4.17
C ARG A 109 -13.25 8.05 4.05
N LEU A 110 -12.82 8.95 4.92
CA LEU A 110 -11.44 9.43 4.92
C LEU A 110 -10.53 8.58 5.83
N VAL A 111 -9.25 8.57 5.51
CA VAL A 111 -8.15 8.05 6.33
C VAL A 111 -6.89 8.87 6.08
N THR A 112 -6.04 8.98 7.08
CA THR A 112 -4.74 9.63 6.95
C THR A 112 -3.63 8.58 6.89
N HIS A 113 -2.82 8.62 5.85
CA HIS A 113 -1.63 7.80 5.72
C HIS A 113 -0.40 8.52 6.27
N TYR A 114 0.32 7.86 7.16
CA TYR A 114 1.61 8.30 7.69
C TYR A 114 2.71 7.43 7.09
N GLY A 115 3.35 7.94 6.04
CA GLY A 115 4.38 7.20 5.30
C GLY A 115 5.78 7.40 5.89
N LYS A 116 6.60 6.36 5.83
CA LYS A 116 8.05 6.42 6.11
C LYS A 116 8.82 6.11 4.81
N LEU A 117 9.93 6.78 4.57
CA LEU A 117 10.86 6.42 3.50
C LEU A 117 11.54 5.08 3.80
N GLY A 118 11.86 4.33 2.75
CA GLY A 118 12.65 3.10 2.88
C GLY A 118 14.05 3.39 3.45
N GLN A 119 14.64 2.42 4.17
CA GLN A 119 15.89 2.63 4.90
C GLN A 119 17.02 3.19 4.02
N ALA A 120 17.19 2.66 2.80
CA ALA A 120 18.22 3.12 1.88
C ALA A 120 18.04 4.61 1.50
N MET A 121 16.80 5.05 1.24
CA MET A 121 16.53 6.46 0.91
C MET A 121 16.61 7.37 2.14
N ALA A 122 16.24 6.87 3.32
CA ALA A 122 16.38 7.63 4.56
C ALA A 122 17.86 7.84 4.93
N ALA A 123 18.72 6.87 4.62
CA ALA A 123 20.16 6.91 4.88
C ALA A 123 20.98 7.60 3.78
N ALA A 124 20.45 7.71 2.55
CA ALA A 124 21.17 8.30 1.43
C ALA A 124 21.19 9.83 1.52
N GLY A 125 22.37 10.46 1.60
CA GLY A 125 22.55 11.91 1.49
C GLY A 125 23.62 12.48 2.43
N THR A 126 24.11 13.68 2.14
CA THR A 126 25.12 14.41 2.94
C THR A 126 24.52 15.17 4.13
N ARG A 127 23.18 15.26 4.24
CA ARG A 127 22.46 15.78 5.40
C ARG A 127 21.45 14.74 5.90
N PRO A 128 21.18 14.66 7.21
CA PRO A 128 20.12 13.81 7.73
C PRO A 128 18.79 14.20 7.08
N CYS A 129 18.26 13.30 6.24
CA CYS A 129 16.96 13.47 5.62
C CYS A 129 15.87 13.04 6.60
N ARG A 130 14.77 13.79 6.68
CA ARG A 130 13.64 13.39 7.50
C ARG A 130 13.12 12.04 6.99
N PRO A 131 12.95 11.02 7.86
CA PRO A 131 12.54 9.70 7.40
C PRO A 131 11.04 9.61 7.09
N PHE A 132 10.25 10.62 7.44
CA PHE A 132 8.79 10.58 7.37
C PHE A 132 8.24 11.48 6.27
N LYS A 133 7.33 10.94 5.46
CA LYS A 133 6.49 11.71 4.55
C LYS A 133 5.54 12.60 5.34
N LEU A 134 5.06 13.68 4.72
CA LEU A 134 3.94 14.45 5.23
C LEU A 134 2.69 13.57 5.31
N PRO A 135 1.82 13.74 6.32
CA PRO A 135 0.54 13.03 6.39
C PRO A 135 -0.31 13.32 5.14
N VAL A 136 -0.84 12.27 4.52
CA VAL A 136 -1.69 12.39 3.33
C VAL A 136 -3.10 11.94 3.68
N VAL A 137 -4.08 12.82 3.48
CA VAL A 137 -5.50 12.48 3.63
C VAL A 137 -5.98 11.82 2.33
N LEU A 138 -6.52 10.61 2.45
CA LEU A 138 -7.00 9.78 1.36
C LEU A 138 -8.42 9.29 1.66
N THR A 139 -9.09 8.83 0.62
CA THR A 139 -10.30 8.03 0.74
C THR A 139 -9.94 6.57 1.02
N ARG A 140 -10.79 5.85 1.75
CA ARG A 140 -10.67 4.41 2.02
C ARG A 140 -11.16 3.57 0.83
N PRO A 141 -10.68 2.31 0.69
CA PRO A 141 -11.34 1.32 -0.15
C PRO A 141 -12.84 1.25 0.15
N GLY A 142 -13.64 1.06 -0.89
CA GLY A 142 -15.09 1.19 -0.86
C GLY A 142 -15.60 2.59 -1.24
N ALA A 143 -14.72 3.56 -1.52
CA ALA A 143 -15.15 4.83 -2.10
C ALA A 143 -15.84 4.60 -3.45
N THR A 144 -17.02 5.19 -3.64
CA THR A 144 -17.82 5.03 -4.87
C THR A 144 -18.01 6.36 -5.58
N PHE A 145 -18.03 6.37 -6.91
CA PHE A 145 -18.21 7.59 -7.69
C PHE A 145 -18.82 7.29 -9.07
N ARG A 146 -19.36 8.31 -9.73
CA ARG A 146 -19.68 8.28 -11.16
C ARG A 146 -18.47 8.78 -11.95
N PRO A 147 -17.98 8.05 -12.95
CA PRO A 147 -16.89 8.53 -13.80
C PRO A 147 -17.40 9.69 -14.68
N ALA A 148 -16.79 10.87 -14.56
CA ALA A 148 -17.11 12.05 -15.37
C ALA A 148 -16.12 12.26 -16.53
N GLY A 149 -15.23 11.31 -16.76
CA GLY A 149 -14.21 11.33 -17.81
C GLY A 149 -13.35 10.07 -17.79
N PRO A 150 -12.37 9.95 -18.70
CA PRO A 150 -11.43 8.83 -18.69
C PRO A 150 -10.56 8.86 -17.43
N GLY A 151 -10.02 7.70 -17.08
CA GLY A 151 -9.04 7.57 -15.99
C GLY A 151 -7.67 8.17 -16.35
N PRO A 152 -6.71 8.15 -15.41
CA PRO A 152 -6.83 7.56 -14.07
C PRO A 152 -7.77 8.34 -13.14
N PHE A 153 -8.40 7.64 -12.20
CA PHE A 153 -9.14 8.26 -11.11
C PHE A 153 -8.20 8.43 -9.92
N GLY A 154 -8.13 9.63 -9.34
CA GLY A 154 -7.08 9.98 -8.39
C GLY A 154 -5.77 10.37 -9.08
N ALA A 155 -4.70 10.51 -8.29
CA ALA A 155 -3.45 11.12 -8.77
C ALA A 155 -2.20 10.54 -8.11
N LEU A 156 -1.08 10.63 -8.81
CA LEU A 156 0.24 10.44 -8.21
C LEU A 156 0.65 11.75 -7.53
N LEU A 157 0.59 11.78 -6.20
CA LEU A 157 0.83 12.99 -5.42
C LEU A 157 2.33 13.33 -5.37
N ALA A 158 2.64 14.59 -5.67
CA ALA A 158 3.93 15.21 -5.45
C ALA A 158 3.91 16.08 -4.18
N GLY A 159 5.08 16.57 -3.75
CA GLY A 159 5.18 17.43 -2.56
C GLY A 159 4.84 16.72 -1.25
N VAL A 160 4.85 15.39 -1.21
CA VAL A 160 4.51 14.59 -0.02
C VAL A 160 5.69 14.43 0.96
N HIS A 161 6.81 15.09 0.70
CA HIS A 161 7.99 15.08 1.55
C HIS A 161 8.60 16.48 1.60
N GLN A 162 9.07 16.90 2.77
CA GLN A 162 9.54 18.28 2.98
C GLN A 162 10.84 18.57 2.21
N ASP A 163 11.73 17.59 2.16
CA ASP A 163 13.10 17.79 1.64
C ASP A 163 13.36 17.10 0.29
N ARG A 164 12.40 16.32 -0.22
CA ARG A 164 12.63 15.35 -1.31
C ARG A 164 11.55 15.49 -2.38
N PRO A 165 11.71 16.42 -3.34
CA PRO A 165 10.72 16.64 -4.39
C PRO A 165 10.60 15.48 -5.38
N GLU A 166 11.43 14.44 -5.31
CA GLU A 166 11.32 13.20 -6.07
C GLU A 166 10.39 12.17 -5.41
N VAL A 167 10.13 12.28 -4.10
CA VAL A 167 9.26 11.35 -3.38
C VAL A 167 7.81 11.56 -3.81
N ARG A 168 7.14 10.47 -4.18
CA ARG A 168 5.73 10.45 -4.59
C ARG A 168 4.89 9.58 -3.66
N HIS A 169 3.58 9.74 -3.74
CA HIS A 169 2.58 8.83 -3.16
C HIS A 169 1.53 8.51 -4.22
N ASP A 170 1.39 7.23 -4.56
CA ASP A 170 0.35 6.81 -5.52
C ASP A 170 -1.01 6.78 -4.82
N ALA A 171 -1.85 7.78 -5.13
CA ALA A 171 -3.22 7.89 -4.64
C ALA A 171 -4.21 7.71 -5.79
N ARG A 172 -3.86 6.93 -6.82
CA ARG A 172 -4.78 6.53 -7.88
C ARG A 172 -5.63 5.36 -7.40
N HIS A 173 -6.90 5.42 -7.77
CA HIS A 173 -7.86 4.39 -7.48
C HIS A 173 -7.69 3.20 -8.44
N VAL A 174 -7.52 2.00 -7.88
CA VAL A 174 -7.92 0.77 -8.56
C VAL A 174 -9.43 0.70 -8.40
N ALA A 175 -10.19 0.92 -9.48
CA ALA A 175 -11.65 1.01 -9.41
C ALA A 175 -12.31 0.11 -10.45
N ILE A 176 -13.35 -0.61 -10.01
CA ILE A 176 -14.12 -1.55 -10.82
C ILE A 176 -15.54 -1.03 -11.03
N PRO A 177 -16.19 -1.33 -12.17
CA PRO A 177 -17.56 -0.94 -12.42
C PRO A 177 -18.54 -1.75 -11.55
N TYR A 178 -19.60 -1.09 -11.09
CA TYR A 178 -20.71 -1.74 -10.36
C TYR A 178 -22.03 -1.00 -10.62
N THR A 179 -23.14 -1.69 -10.34
CA THR A 179 -24.50 -1.13 -10.41
C THR A 179 -25.06 -1.02 -8.99
N GLU A 180 -25.59 0.14 -8.62
CA GLU A 180 -26.32 0.32 -7.38
C GLU A 180 -27.70 -0.34 -7.51
N VAL A 181 -28.11 -1.09 -6.49
CA VAL A 181 -29.50 -1.52 -6.35
C VAL A 181 -30.21 -0.44 -5.55
N GLU A 182 -31.31 0.11 -6.07
CA GLU A 182 -32.16 1.01 -5.31
C GLU A 182 -32.80 0.23 -4.16
N SER A 183 -32.61 0.71 -2.93
CA SER A 183 -33.33 0.17 -1.79
C SER A 183 -34.77 0.67 -1.88
N THR A 184 -35.69 -0.23 -2.24
CA THR A 184 -37.15 0.00 -2.15
C THR A 184 -37.57 0.04 -0.68
#